data_AF-A0A7X9BPY0-F1
#
_entry.id   AF-A0A7X9BPY0-F1
#
_cell.length_a   1.000
_cell.length_b   1.000
_cell.length_c   1.000
_cell.angle_alpha   90.00
_cell.angle_beta   90.00
_cell.angle_gamma   90.00
#
_symmetry.space_group_name_H-M   'P 1'
#
loop_
_entity.id
_entity.type
_entity.pdbx_description
1 polymer ?
#
loop_
_entity_poly.entity_id
_entity_poly.type
_entity_poly.pdbx_seq_one_letter_code
_entity_poly.pdbx_strand_id
1 'polypeptide(L)' 'MATAIAMPKLGLSMKTGTVGKWLKNEGDAIKSGEPVVEV' A
#
# COMPACT_ATOMS: atom_id res chain seq x y z
N MET A 1 7.88 -15.56 3.31
CA MET A 1 8.18 -14.34 4.08
C MET A 1 7.20 -13.27 3.63
N ALA A 2 6.55 -12.56 4.57
CA ALA A 2 5.65 -11.46 4.22
C ALA A 2 6.47 -10.17 4.07
N THR A 3 6.24 -9.42 2.99
CA THR A 3 6.83 -8.10 2.80
C THR A 3 5.87 -7.05 3.33
N ALA A 4 6.29 -6.26 4.31
CA ALA A 4 5.49 -5.17 4.83
C ALA A 4 5.41 -4.04 3.79
N ILE A 5 4.20 -3.61 3.43
CA ILE A 5 3.97 -2.43 2.61
C ILE A 5 3.94 -1.22 3.53
N ALA A 6 4.98 -0.39 3.48
CA ALA A 6 5.01 0.86 4.23
C ALA A 6 4.27 1.96 3.47
N MET A 7 3.43 2.72 4.16
CA MET A 7 2.76 3.87 3.56
C MET A 7 3.80 4.91 3.11
N PRO A 8 3.77 5.37 1.85
CA PRO A 8 4.66 6.41 1.40
C PRO A 8 4.29 7.73 2.07
N LYS A 9 5.30 8.50 2.47
CA LYS A 9 5.09 9.84 3.01
C LYS A 9 4.73 10.78 1.85
N LEU A 10 3.44 11.11 1.67
CA LEU A 10 2.99 11.98 0.56
C LEU A 10 3.31 13.47 0.79
N GLY A 11 3.74 13.85 2.00
CA GLY A 11 4.12 15.23 2.30
C GLY A 11 4.98 15.37 3.55
N LEU A 12 5.80 16.41 3.60
CA LEU A 12 6.70 16.70 4.72
C LEU A 12 5.93 16.79 6.06
N SER A 13 4.72 17.37 6.04
CA SER A 13 3.83 17.53 7.19
C SER A 13 2.83 16.37 7.41
N MET A 14 2.79 15.38 6.51
CA MET A 14 1.81 14.31 6.59
C MET A 14 2.15 13.34 7.74
N LYS A 15 1.22 13.20 8.69
CA LYS A 15 1.32 12.33 9.88
C LYS A 15 0.46 11.06 9.78
N THR A 16 -0.67 11.16 9.11
CA THR A 16 -1.63 10.07 8.90
C THR A 16 -2.11 10.13 7.46
N GLY A 17 -2.34 8.98 6.86
CA GLY A 17 -3.05 8.88 5.60
C GLY A 17 -4.04 7.73 5.66
N THR A 18 -5.10 7.89 4.88
CA THR A 18 -6.21 6.95 4.82
C THR A 18 -5.95 6.00 3.67
N VAL A 19 -6.19 4.71 3.87
CA VAL A 19 -6.22 3.77 2.74
C VAL A 19 -7.55 3.96 2.03
N GLY A 20 -7.52 4.39 0.77
CA GLY A 20 -8.72 4.58 -0.04
C GLY A 20 -9.30 3.26 -0.49
N LYS A 21 -8.50 2.45 -1.20
CA LYS A 21 -8.96 1.17 -1.74
C LYS A 21 -7.85 0.13 -1.82
N TRP A 22 -8.15 -1.08 -1.38
CA TRP A 22 -7.33 -2.25 -1.62
C TRP A 22 -7.62 -2.81 -3.01
N LEU A 23 -6.57 -2.95 -3.82
CA LEU A 23 -6.64 -3.55 -5.16
C LEU A 23 -6.31 -5.04 -5.12
N LYS A 24 -5.76 -5.52 -3.99
CA LYS A 24 -5.40 -6.91 -3.73
C LYS A 24 -6.02 -7.41 -2.43
N ASN A 25 -6.38 -8.69 -2.43
CA ASN A 25 -6.94 -9.38 -1.28
C ASN A 25 -5.89 -10.24 -0.57
N GLU A 26 -6.22 -10.68 0.65
CA GLU A 26 -5.38 -11.58 1.42
C GLU A 26 -5.19 -12.92 0.69
N GLY A 27 -3.93 -13.33 0.51
CA GLY A 27 -3.57 -14.56 -0.22
C GLY A 27 -3.39 -14.39 -1.73
N ASP A 28 -3.64 -13.21 -2.28
CA ASP A 28 -3.44 -12.92 -3.70
C ASP A 28 -1.94 -12.78 -4.03
N ALA A 29 -1.53 -13.26 -5.21
CA ALA A 29 -0.14 -13.15 -5.65
C ALA A 29 0.13 -11.73 -6.16
N ILE A 30 1.13 -11.06 -5.59
CA ILE A 30 1.54 -9.71 -5.98
C ILE A 30 2.81 -9.80 -6.82
N LYS A 31 2.83 -9.18 -8.00
CA LYS A 31 4.03 -9.07 -8.85
C LYS A 31 4.72 -7.72 -8.69
N SER A 32 6.02 -7.70 -8.98
CA SER A 32 6.80 -6.46 -8.96
C SER A 32 6.27 -5.49 -10.03
N GLY A 33 5.88 -4.28 -9.63
CA GLY A 33 5.26 -3.27 -10.50
C GLY A 33 3.72 -3.28 -10.49
N GLU A 34 3.10 -4.19 -9.75
CA GLU A 34 1.63 -4.23 -9.61
C GLU A 34 1.15 -3.35 -8.45
N PRO A 35 0.14 -2.48 -8.66
CA PRO A 35 -0.43 -1.66 -7.59
C PRO A 35 -1.26 -2.53 -6.63
N VAL A 36 -1.00 -2.38 -5.34
CA VAL A 36 -1.60 -3.21 -4.26
C VAL A 36 -2.67 -2.43 -3.50
N VAL A 37 -2.45 -1.13 -3.30
CA VAL A 37 -3.27 -0.24 -2.49
C VAL A 37 -3.26 1.16 -3.09
N GLU A 38 -4.40 1.82 -3.05
CA GLU A 38 -4.59 3.23 -3.40
C GLU A 38 -4.86 4.01 -2.11
N VAL A 39 -4.10 5.09 -1.89
CA VAL A 39 -4.13 5.96 -0.70
C VAL A 39 -4.55 7.38 -1.05
#